data_AF-A0A1C3V6S2-F1
#
_entry.id   AF-A0A1C3V6S2-F1
#
_cell.length_a   1.000
_cell.length_b   1.000
_cell.length_c   1.000
_cell.angle_alpha   90.00
_cell.angle_beta   90.00
_cell.angle_gamma   90.00
#
_symmetry.space_group_name_H-M   'P 1'
#
loop_
_entity.id
_entity.type
_entity.pdbx_description
1 polymer ?
#
loop_
_entity_poly.entity_id
_entity_poly.type
_entity_poly.pdbx_seq_one_letter_code
_entity_poly.pdbx_strand_id
1 'polypeptide(L)'
;MENDNLQNNLEYACSLFPSVAHACRKIGINRQQFNKYLSGTIRPSRHNMHKICNFFGVTESEILSEPSRFAEIMSVRRAPENSLDASPLSPALKRMRQLSGSLDRYCGFYFGYSYSFSNPGKVIRSLIRLSRKNYDYLWKFVEREKGPNRSFDVYKYEGAAFLLRERINVIMYDALQYSSISQIMLYPSYEASIDCLLGVHIGGPVKRGRKPGAARFLQKYLGSKVDVKLALSQCGLFDPEEIDPKILDLIGNEVHAPWSVLEVDET
;
A
#
# COMPACT_ATOMS: atom_id res chain seq x y z
N MET A 1 -45.39 -9.85 -22.39
CA MET A 1 -44.32 -10.73 -21.87
C MET A 1 -43.34 -9.83 -21.16
N GLU A 2 -43.48 -9.65 -19.85
CA GLU A 2 -42.49 -8.92 -19.04
C GLU A 2 -41.18 -9.68 -19.12
N ASN A 3 -40.29 -9.17 -19.97
CA ASN A 3 -38.94 -9.68 -20.10
C ASN A 3 -38.26 -9.41 -18.77
N ASP A 4 -37.87 -10.47 -18.08
CA ASP A 4 -37.42 -10.36 -16.72
C ASP A 4 -36.02 -9.74 -16.67
N ASN A 5 -35.95 -8.42 -16.54
CA ASN A 5 -34.71 -7.63 -16.54
C ASN A 5 -33.62 -8.25 -15.65
N LEU A 6 -34.00 -8.84 -14.52
CA LEU A 6 -33.07 -9.52 -13.61
C LEU A 6 -32.33 -10.66 -14.28
N GLN A 7 -33.01 -11.49 -15.08
CA GLN A 7 -32.39 -12.63 -15.75
C GLN A 7 -31.28 -12.16 -16.70
N ASN A 8 -31.63 -11.25 -17.61
CA ASN A 8 -30.69 -10.70 -18.59
C ASN A 8 -29.50 -10.01 -17.90
N ASN A 9 -29.77 -9.29 -16.81
CA ASN A 9 -28.75 -8.61 -16.03
C ASN A 9 -27.85 -9.60 -15.28
N LEU A 10 -28.38 -10.69 -14.74
CA LEU A 10 -27.60 -11.74 -14.10
C LEU A 10 -26.74 -12.52 -15.12
N GLU A 11 -27.28 -12.82 -16.30
CA GLU A 11 -26.53 -13.44 -17.39
C GLU A 11 -25.39 -12.55 -17.85
N TYR A 12 -25.69 -11.26 -18.11
CA TYR A 12 -24.68 -10.26 -18.44
C TYR A 12 -23.63 -10.19 -17.34
N ALA A 13 -24.03 -9.99 -16.08
CA ALA A 13 -23.12 -9.90 -14.94
C ALA A 13 -22.27 -11.17 -14.74
N CYS A 14 -22.79 -12.36 -15.07
CA CYS A 14 -22.02 -13.60 -14.97
C CYS A 14 -21.05 -13.80 -16.14
N SER A 15 -21.37 -13.30 -17.34
CA SER A 15 -20.47 -13.33 -18.51
C SER A 15 -19.15 -12.60 -18.28
N LEU A 16 -19.14 -11.70 -17.30
CA LEU A 16 -18.01 -10.92 -16.83
C LEU A 16 -16.99 -11.76 -16.02
N PHE A 17 -17.27 -13.04 -15.74
CA PHE A 17 -16.42 -13.92 -14.95
C PHE A 17 -15.99 -15.16 -15.75
N PRO A 18 -14.88 -15.84 -15.36
CA PRO A 18 -14.39 -17.02 -16.10
C PRO A 18 -15.41 -18.15 -16.24
N SER A 19 -16.37 -18.26 -15.33
CA SER A 19 -17.53 -19.15 -15.46
C SER A 19 -18.61 -18.78 -14.43
N VAL A 20 -19.87 -19.16 -14.70
CA VAL A 20 -20.97 -19.09 -13.73
C VAL A 20 -20.61 -19.83 -12.45
N ALA A 21 -19.96 -20.99 -12.55
CA ALA A 21 -19.54 -21.77 -11.39
C ALA A 21 -18.52 -21.01 -10.51
N HIS A 22 -17.66 -20.17 -11.11
CA HIS A 22 -16.77 -19.29 -10.36
C HIS A 22 -17.55 -18.23 -9.58
N ALA A 23 -18.52 -17.57 -10.22
CA ALA A 23 -19.37 -16.57 -9.57
C ALA A 23 -20.17 -17.19 -8.41
N CYS A 24 -20.83 -18.32 -8.61
CA CYS A 24 -21.61 -19.00 -7.55
C CYS A 24 -20.79 -19.31 -6.30
N ARG A 25 -19.54 -19.78 -6.46
CA ARG A 25 -18.63 -20.06 -5.34
C ARG A 25 -18.28 -18.82 -4.53
N LYS A 26 -18.08 -17.67 -5.20
CA LYS A 26 -17.77 -16.40 -4.56
C LYS A 26 -18.98 -15.77 -3.88
N ILE A 27 -20.16 -15.86 -4.49
CA ILE A 27 -21.42 -15.38 -3.91
C ILE A 27 -21.84 -16.26 -2.71
N GLY A 28 -21.42 -17.52 -2.68
CA GLY A 28 -21.83 -18.49 -1.66
C GLY A 28 -23.28 -18.93 -1.84
N ILE A 29 -23.70 -19.16 -3.09
CA ILE A 29 -25.01 -19.70 -3.48
C ILE A 29 -24.78 -21.01 -4.25
N ASN A 30 -25.61 -22.01 -3.96
CA ASN A 30 -25.57 -23.29 -4.66
C ASN A 30 -25.78 -23.10 -6.16
N ARG A 31 -24.96 -23.73 -7.01
CA ARG A 31 -25.02 -23.57 -8.48
C ARG A 31 -26.37 -23.99 -9.07
N GLN A 32 -27.00 -25.06 -8.58
CA GLN A 32 -28.32 -25.48 -9.06
C GLN A 32 -29.38 -24.43 -8.73
N GLN A 33 -29.29 -23.82 -7.55
CA GLN A 33 -30.18 -22.74 -7.13
C GLN A 33 -29.93 -21.47 -7.97
N PHE A 34 -28.68 -21.11 -8.19
CA PHE A 34 -28.32 -19.93 -8.99
C PHE A 34 -28.73 -20.07 -10.47
N ASN A 35 -28.60 -21.27 -11.03
CA ASN A 35 -29.07 -21.55 -12.40
C ASN A 35 -30.58 -21.33 -12.55
N LYS A 36 -31.38 -21.57 -11.50
CA LYS A 36 -32.83 -21.26 -11.51
C LYS A 36 -33.11 -19.76 -11.55
N TYR A 37 -32.18 -18.93 -11.09
CA TYR A 37 -32.25 -17.47 -11.19
C TYR A 37 -31.88 -17.02 -12.60
N LEU A 38 -30.82 -17.61 -13.18
CA LEU A 38 -30.41 -17.37 -14.56
C LEU A 38 -31.41 -17.87 -15.59
N SER A 39 -32.26 -18.84 -15.28
CA SER A 39 -33.33 -19.30 -16.17
C SER A 39 -34.65 -18.58 -15.95
N GLY A 40 -34.70 -17.60 -15.04
CA GLY A 40 -35.93 -16.88 -14.69
C GLY A 40 -37.01 -17.74 -14.00
N THR A 41 -36.69 -19.00 -13.64
CA THR A 41 -37.67 -19.95 -13.09
C THR A 41 -38.09 -19.59 -11.67
N ILE A 42 -37.18 -19.02 -10.88
CA ILE A 42 -37.43 -18.60 -9.50
C ILE A 42 -36.71 -17.27 -9.24
N ARG A 43 -37.30 -16.40 -8.41
CA ARG A 43 -36.66 -15.18 -7.91
C ARG A 43 -35.71 -15.47 -6.73
N PRO A 44 -34.56 -14.78 -6.61
CA PRO A 44 -33.77 -14.83 -5.39
C PRO A 44 -34.59 -14.37 -4.17
N SER A 45 -34.40 -15.03 -3.02
CA SER A 45 -34.91 -14.50 -1.75
C SER A 45 -34.19 -13.19 -1.41
N ARG A 46 -34.76 -12.35 -0.54
CA ARG A 46 -34.12 -11.08 -0.12
C ARG A 46 -32.67 -11.25 0.35
N HIS A 47 -32.39 -12.32 1.09
CA HIS A 47 -31.03 -12.68 1.54
C HIS A 47 -30.10 -12.98 0.36
N ASN A 48 -30.54 -13.80 -0.59
CA ASN A 48 -29.75 -14.15 -1.76
C ASN A 48 -29.60 -12.97 -2.72
N MET A 49 -30.64 -12.16 -2.90
CA MET A 49 -30.58 -10.92 -3.67
C MET A 49 -29.53 -9.98 -3.09
N HIS A 50 -29.50 -9.81 -1.77
CA HIS A 50 -28.49 -8.98 -1.12
C HIS A 50 -27.06 -9.52 -1.33
N LYS A 51 -26.85 -10.84 -1.23
CA LYS A 51 -25.55 -11.46 -1.56
C LYS A 51 -25.12 -11.21 -3.00
N ILE A 52 -26.06 -11.35 -3.93
CA ILE A 52 -25.85 -11.13 -5.37
C ILE A 52 -25.47 -9.67 -5.62
N CYS A 53 -26.26 -8.73 -5.10
CA CYS A 53 -26.03 -7.30 -5.19
C CYS A 53 -24.65 -6.90 -4.64
N ASN A 54 -24.32 -7.36 -3.42
CA ASN A 54 -23.02 -7.10 -2.80
C ASN A 54 -21.85 -7.66 -3.61
N PHE A 55 -22.01 -8.85 -4.19
CA PHE A 55 -20.96 -9.46 -5.02
C PHE A 55 -20.70 -8.69 -6.31
N PHE A 56 -21.75 -8.22 -6.99
CA PHE A 56 -21.63 -7.45 -8.23
C PHE A 56 -21.39 -5.95 -7.99
N GLY A 57 -21.47 -5.47 -6.74
CA GLY A 57 -21.28 -4.06 -6.40
C GLY A 57 -22.42 -3.18 -6.91
N VAL A 58 -23.65 -3.69 -6.89
CA VAL A 58 -24.87 -3.01 -7.36
C VAL A 58 -25.95 -3.04 -6.29
N THR A 59 -26.90 -2.10 -6.34
CA THR A 59 -28.10 -2.14 -5.53
C THR A 59 -29.18 -3.02 -6.19
N GLU A 60 -30.21 -3.36 -5.43
CA GLU A 60 -31.36 -4.11 -5.95
C GLU A 60 -32.11 -3.32 -7.03
N SER A 61 -32.24 -1.99 -6.89
CA SER A 61 -32.87 -1.16 -7.92
C SER A 61 -32.06 -1.11 -9.22
N GLU A 62 -30.74 -1.24 -9.14
CA GLU A 62 -29.84 -1.23 -10.29
C GLU A 62 -29.86 -2.57 -11.02
N ILE A 63 -29.78 -3.69 -10.30
CA ILE A 63 -29.82 -5.03 -10.93
C ILE A 63 -31.17 -5.35 -11.56
N LEU A 64 -32.24 -4.68 -11.11
CA LEU A 64 -33.59 -4.78 -11.68
C LEU A 64 -33.86 -3.75 -12.80
N SER A 65 -32.91 -2.86 -13.10
CA SER A 65 -33.07 -1.85 -14.13
C SER A 65 -33.04 -2.42 -15.55
N GLU A 66 -33.44 -1.61 -16.53
CA GLU A 66 -33.37 -1.98 -17.95
C GLU A 66 -31.96 -2.46 -18.34
N PRO A 67 -31.83 -3.53 -19.16
CA PRO A 67 -30.52 -4.13 -19.44
C PRO A 67 -29.46 -3.18 -19.99
N SER A 68 -29.86 -2.20 -20.80
CA SER A 68 -28.97 -1.14 -21.30
C SER A 68 -28.40 -0.29 -20.16
N ARG A 69 -29.26 0.15 -19.24
CA ARG A 69 -28.87 0.94 -18.05
C ARG A 69 -28.01 0.12 -17.09
N PHE A 70 -28.35 -1.15 -16.88
CA PHE A 70 -27.53 -2.03 -16.06
C PHE A 70 -26.15 -2.24 -16.65
N ALA A 71 -26.04 -2.44 -17.97
CA ALA A 71 -24.76 -2.54 -18.66
C ALA A 71 -23.92 -1.26 -18.53
N GLU A 72 -24.52 -0.08 -18.57
CA GLU A 72 -23.84 1.21 -18.30
C GLU A 72 -23.33 1.29 -16.85
N ILE A 73 -24.15 0.93 -15.87
CA ILE A 73 -23.73 0.92 -14.46
C ILE A 73 -22.56 -0.04 -14.26
N MET A 74 -22.66 -1.24 -14.84
CA MET A 74 -21.62 -2.26 -14.76
C MET A 74 -20.35 -1.88 -15.52
N SER A 75 -20.43 -1.11 -16.62
CA SER A 75 -19.25 -0.65 -17.37
C SER A 75 -18.49 0.46 -16.62
N VAL A 76 -19.20 1.37 -15.96
CA VAL A 76 -18.60 2.43 -15.13
C VAL A 76 -18.01 1.86 -13.84
N ARG A 77 -18.68 0.90 -13.19
CA ARG A 77 -18.19 0.24 -11.96
C ARG A 77 -17.13 -0.83 -12.22
N ARG A 78 -17.00 -1.31 -13.46
CA ARG A 78 -15.82 -2.04 -13.96
C ARG A 78 -14.64 -1.13 -14.32
N ALA A 79 -14.46 0.01 -13.65
CA ALA A 79 -13.11 0.42 -13.28
C ALA A 79 -12.65 -0.51 -12.13
N PRO A 80 -12.15 -1.72 -12.42
CA PRO A 80 -12.46 -2.92 -11.64
C PRO A 80 -11.44 -3.18 -10.53
N GLU A 81 -11.66 -4.21 -9.70
CA GLU A 81 -10.57 -4.89 -8.97
C GLU A 81 -9.53 -5.56 -9.92
N ASN A 82 -9.69 -5.39 -11.24
CA ASN A 82 -8.69 -5.59 -12.31
C ASN A 82 -8.13 -4.26 -12.87
N SER A 83 -8.29 -3.13 -12.17
CA SER A 83 -7.86 -1.76 -12.56
C SER A 83 -6.36 -1.52 -12.54
N LEU A 84 -5.56 -2.57 -12.49
CA LEU A 84 -4.27 -2.45 -13.13
C LEU A 84 -4.54 -2.32 -14.64
N ASP A 85 -5.12 -3.29 -15.35
CA ASP A 85 -5.11 -3.31 -16.83
C ASP A 85 -5.82 -2.17 -17.61
N ALA A 86 -6.62 -1.32 -16.97
CA ALA A 86 -7.18 -0.12 -17.63
C ALA A 86 -6.31 1.13 -17.46
N SER A 87 -5.37 1.11 -16.50
CA SER A 87 -4.43 2.22 -16.28
C SER A 87 -3.25 2.10 -17.24
N PRO A 88 -2.84 3.19 -17.92
CA PRO A 88 -1.61 3.20 -18.71
C PRO A 88 -0.37 2.92 -17.84
N LEU A 89 -0.46 3.05 -16.51
CA LEU A 89 0.61 2.71 -15.58
C LEU A 89 0.72 1.21 -15.30
N SER A 90 -0.29 0.42 -15.63
CA SER A 90 -0.31 -0.99 -15.25
C SER A 90 0.66 -1.89 -15.99
N PRO A 91 0.97 -1.71 -17.29
CA PRO A 91 2.01 -2.51 -17.92
C PRO A 91 3.35 -2.23 -17.26
N ALA A 92 3.62 -0.96 -16.91
CA ALA A 92 4.83 -0.56 -16.19
C ALA A 92 4.89 -1.19 -14.79
N LEU A 93 3.81 -1.10 -14.00
CA LEU A 93 3.75 -1.70 -12.66
C LEU A 93 3.84 -3.22 -12.72
N LYS A 94 3.18 -3.89 -13.67
CA LYS A 94 3.29 -5.32 -13.90
C LYS A 94 4.73 -5.72 -14.25
N ARG A 95 5.38 -4.96 -15.14
CA ARG A 95 6.77 -5.21 -15.53
C ARG A 95 7.72 -5.00 -14.35
N MET A 96 7.54 -3.94 -13.56
CA MET A 96 8.31 -3.71 -12.33
C MET A 96 8.14 -4.86 -11.34
N ARG A 97 6.91 -5.37 -11.15
CA ARG A 97 6.64 -6.53 -10.30
C ARG A 97 7.34 -7.79 -10.81
N GLN A 98 7.33 -8.04 -12.11
CA GLN A 98 7.99 -9.21 -12.72
C GLN A 98 9.52 -9.13 -12.60
N LEU A 99 10.10 -7.94 -12.72
CA LEU A 99 11.53 -7.72 -12.61
C LEU A 99 12.01 -7.62 -11.16
N SER A 100 11.10 -7.40 -10.21
CA SER A 100 11.44 -7.29 -8.80
C SER A 100 11.85 -8.65 -8.25
N GLY A 101 13.01 -8.70 -7.59
CA GLY A 101 13.42 -9.82 -6.77
C GLY A 101 12.53 -10.01 -5.54
N SER A 102 12.72 -11.13 -4.83
CA SER A 102 12.01 -11.38 -3.57
C SER A 102 12.53 -10.48 -2.44
N LEU A 103 11.59 -9.90 -1.69
CA LEU A 103 11.84 -9.15 -0.47
C LEU A 103 11.39 -9.92 0.79
N ASP A 104 11.06 -11.21 0.66
CA ASP A 104 10.50 -12.02 1.77
C ASP A 104 11.38 -11.97 3.02
N ARG A 105 12.71 -12.06 2.84
CA ARG A 105 13.66 -11.99 3.96
C ARG A 105 13.64 -10.65 4.70
N TYR A 106 13.27 -9.56 4.03
CA TYR A 106 13.17 -8.22 4.60
C TYR A 106 11.78 -7.92 5.17
N CYS A 107 10.84 -8.88 5.12
CA CYS A 107 9.54 -8.67 5.72
C CYS A 107 9.65 -8.64 7.25
N GLY A 108 9.04 -7.63 7.86
CA GLY A 108 9.04 -7.42 9.30
C GLY A 108 8.90 -5.94 9.67
N PHE A 109 9.33 -5.63 10.89
CA PHE A 109 9.25 -4.31 11.47
C PHE A 109 10.64 -3.70 11.61
N TYR A 110 10.71 -2.38 11.44
CA TYR A 110 11.95 -1.63 11.57
C TYR A 110 11.72 -0.33 12.32
N PHE A 111 12.73 0.13 13.06
CA PHE A 111 12.85 1.55 13.37
C PHE A 111 13.61 2.26 12.27
N GLY A 112 13.00 3.30 11.69
CA GLY A 112 13.64 4.20 10.75
C GLY A 112 14.24 5.39 11.46
N TYR A 113 15.43 5.83 11.03
CA TYR A 113 16.13 7.00 11.55
C TYR A 113 16.60 7.89 10.41
N SER A 114 16.34 9.19 10.52
CA SER A 114 16.91 10.24 9.67
C SER A 114 16.81 11.59 10.38
N TYR A 115 17.58 12.57 9.93
CA TYR A 115 17.29 13.96 10.28
C TYR A 115 15.93 14.38 9.71
N SER A 116 15.15 15.11 10.51
CA SER A 116 13.80 15.52 10.16
C SER A 116 13.80 16.62 9.10
N PHE A 117 13.02 16.43 8.04
CA PHE A 117 12.79 17.48 7.04
C PHE A 117 12.05 18.70 7.62
N SER A 118 11.12 18.46 8.56
CA SER A 118 10.26 19.51 9.14
C SER A 118 10.90 20.21 10.33
N ASN A 119 11.76 19.52 11.07
CA ASN A 119 12.34 19.98 12.33
C ASN A 119 13.88 19.98 12.25
N PRO A 120 14.50 21.12 11.87
CA PRO A 120 15.94 21.20 11.64
C PRO A 120 16.75 20.78 12.86
N GLY A 121 17.80 19.99 12.64
CA GLY A 121 18.69 19.50 13.69
C GLY A 121 18.12 18.37 14.56
N LYS A 122 16.82 18.04 14.43
CA LYS A 122 16.22 16.92 15.16
C LYS A 122 16.29 15.63 14.34
N VAL A 123 16.40 14.51 15.03
CA VAL A 123 16.30 13.16 14.45
C VAL A 123 14.86 12.66 14.63
N ILE A 124 14.27 12.12 13.56
CA ILE A 124 12.98 11.43 13.64
C ILE A 124 13.23 9.92 13.75
N ARG A 125 12.55 9.27 14.70
CA ARG A 125 12.43 7.81 14.77
C ARG A 125 11.03 7.39 14.34
N SER A 126 10.93 6.66 13.24
CA SER A 126 9.68 6.16 12.67
C SER A 126 9.51 4.65 12.89
N LEU A 127 8.27 4.16 12.82
CA LEU A 127 7.98 2.73 12.78
C LEU A 127 7.62 2.32 11.36
N ILE A 128 8.26 1.27 10.89
CA ILE A 128 8.12 0.78 9.53
C ILE A 128 7.67 -0.66 9.56
N ARG A 129 6.84 -1.04 8.59
CA ARG A 129 6.49 -2.42 8.30
C ARG A 129 6.62 -2.68 6.82
N LEU A 130 7.50 -3.61 6.47
CA LEU A 130 7.53 -4.26 5.17
C LEU A 130 6.77 -5.57 5.28
N SER A 131 5.75 -5.76 4.43
CA SER A 131 4.93 -6.96 4.44
C SER A 131 4.58 -7.42 3.03
N ARG A 132 4.51 -8.73 2.83
CA ARG A 132 4.00 -9.30 1.59
C ARG A 132 2.48 -9.48 1.64
N LYS A 133 1.78 -9.06 0.59
CA LYS A 133 0.38 -9.37 0.35
C LYS A 133 0.24 -9.87 -1.09
N ASN A 134 -0.14 -11.13 -1.25
CA ASN A 134 -0.13 -11.82 -2.56
C ASN A 134 1.28 -11.78 -3.19
N TYR A 135 1.42 -11.08 -4.32
CA TYR A 135 2.68 -10.92 -5.06
C TYR A 135 3.32 -9.54 -4.83
N ASP A 136 2.72 -8.69 -4.01
CA ASP A 136 3.14 -7.31 -3.80
C ASP A 136 3.80 -7.15 -2.42
N TYR A 137 4.85 -6.34 -2.36
CA TYR A 137 5.50 -5.94 -1.12
C TYR A 137 4.99 -4.55 -0.73
N LEU A 138 4.24 -4.51 0.35
CA LEU A 138 3.62 -3.31 0.88
C LEU A 138 4.49 -2.70 1.96
N TRP A 139 4.72 -1.40 1.83
CA TRP A 139 5.44 -0.58 2.77
C TRP A 139 4.47 0.27 3.58
N LYS A 140 4.62 0.25 4.90
CA LYS A 140 3.95 1.18 5.80
C LYS A 140 4.96 1.86 6.69
N PHE A 141 4.82 3.16 6.83
CA PHE A 141 5.76 4.00 7.56
C PHE A 141 4.95 5.00 8.39
N VAL A 142 5.23 5.09 9.69
CA VAL A 142 4.50 5.93 10.64
C VAL A 142 5.48 6.77 11.44
N GLU A 143 5.25 8.08 11.42
CA GLU A 143 5.93 9.05 12.25
C GLU A 143 4.98 9.63 13.29
N ARG A 144 5.54 10.00 14.43
CA ARG A 144 4.81 10.64 15.51
C ARG A 144 5.61 11.82 16.01
N GLU A 145 4.93 12.91 16.26
CA GLU A 145 5.49 14.13 16.83
C GLU A 145 4.61 14.57 18.00
N LYS A 146 5.22 15.00 19.11
CA LYS A 146 4.45 15.56 20.22
C LYS A 146 3.93 16.93 19.81
N GLY A 147 2.61 17.07 19.75
CA GLY A 147 1.94 18.34 19.55
C GLY A 147 1.88 19.18 20.83
N PRO A 148 1.49 20.47 20.71
CA PRO A 148 1.50 21.42 21.83
C PRO A 148 0.60 21.02 23.00
N ASN A 149 -0.48 20.26 22.77
CA ASN A 149 -1.47 19.90 23.80
C ASN A 149 -1.31 18.48 24.35
N ARG A 150 -0.09 17.93 24.39
CA ARG A 150 0.18 16.51 24.74
C ARG A 150 -0.52 15.50 23.81
N SER A 151 -1.11 15.97 22.71
CA SER A 151 -1.55 15.14 21.58
C SER A 151 -0.35 14.73 20.74
N PHE A 152 -0.51 13.70 19.92
CA PHE A 152 0.50 13.35 18.93
C PHE A 152 0.00 13.70 17.54
N ASP A 153 0.79 14.48 16.81
CA ASP A 153 0.65 14.57 15.36
C ASP A 153 1.17 13.24 14.78
N VAL A 154 0.36 12.60 13.95
CA VAL A 154 0.69 11.32 13.33
C VAL A 154 0.73 11.49 11.83
N TYR A 155 1.84 11.07 11.23
CA TYR A 155 1.99 11.02 9.79
C TYR A 155 2.08 9.56 9.37
N LYS A 156 1.34 9.20 8.34
CA LYS A 156 1.27 7.82 7.87
C LYS A 156 1.49 7.80 6.38
N TYR A 157 2.40 6.94 5.96
CA TYR A 157 2.74 6.75 4.57
C TYR A 157 2.50 5.30 4.20
N GLU A 158 1.91 5.10 3.02
CA GLU A 158 1.67 3.79 2.44
C GLU A 158 2.29 3.75 1.04
N GLY A 159 2.85 2.60 0.69
CA GLY A 159 3.62 2.47 -0.54
C GLY A 159 3.90 1.03 -0.94
N ALA A 160 4.69 0.90 -1.99
CA ALA A 160 5.16 -0.38 -2.51
C ALA A 160 6.69 -0.41 -2.55
N ALA A 161 7.25 -1.59 -2.26
CA ALA A 161 8.67 -1.86 -2.31
C ALA A 161 9.01 -2.80 -3.48
N PHE A 162 10.14 -2.56 -4.13
CA PHE A 162 10.64 -3.34 -5.25
C PHE A 162 12.14 -3.59 -5.09
N LEU A 163 12.60 -4.82 -5.29
CA LEU A 163 14.02 -5.14 -5.37
C LEU A 163 14.45 -5.16 -6.83
N LEU A 164 15.01 -4.05 -7.32
CA LEU A 164 15.43 -3.91 -8.72
C LEU A 164 16.92 -3.63 -8.77
N ARG A 165 17.68 -4.42 -9.55
CA ARG A 165 19.14 -4.28 -9.75
C ARG A 165 19.87 -4.01 -8.43
N GLU A 166 19.70 -4.91 -7.46
CA GLU A 166 20.41 -4.87 -6.18
C GLU A 166 20.10 -3.67 -5.28
N ARG A 167 18.96 -3.00 -5.47
CA ARG A 167 18.48 -1.95 -4.56
C ARG A 167 17.02 -2.16 -4.19
N ILE A 168 16.70 -1.95 -2.93
CA ILE A 168 15.32 -1.91 -2.45
C ILE A 168 14.80 -0.49 -2.67
N ASN A 169 13.82 -0.37 -3.57
CA ASN A 169 13.20 0.89 -3.95
C ASN A 169 11.80 0.94 -3.38
N VAL A 170 11.48 2.00 -2.64
CA VAL A 170 10.16 2.23 -2.07
C VAL A 170 9.61 3.53 -2.61
N ILE A 171 8.40 3.50 -3.14
CA ILE A 171 7.61 4.70 -3.45
C ILE A 171 6.40 4.73 -2.54
N MET A 172 6.15 5.86 -1.89
CA MET A 172 5.07 6.01 -0.93
C MET A 172 4.43 7.39 -1.00
N TYR A 173 3.20 7.49 -0.53
CA TYR A 173 2.44 8.73 -0.45
C TYR A 173 1.93 8.95 0.97
N ASP A 174 1.64 10.20 1.32
CA ASP A 174 0.95 10.55 2.57
C ASP A 174 -0.48 9.98 2.54
N ALA A 175 -0.76 8.99 3.38
CA ALA A 175 -2.02 8.26 3.41
C ALA A 175 -3.14 8.98 4.18
N LEU A 176 -2.84 10.09 4.86
CA LEU A 176 -3.83 10.89 5.58
C LEU A 176 -4.23 12.12 4.77
N GLN A 177 -3.27 12.80 4.16
CA GLN A 177 -3.51 14.06 3.44
C GLN A 177 -3.44 13.92 1.92
N TYR A 178 -2.85 12.85 1.39
CA TYR A 178 -2.65 12.63 -0.05
C TYR A 178 -1.93 13.79 -0.74
N SER A 179 -1.06 14.48 -0.01
CA SER A 179 -0.48 15.77 -0.39
C SER A 179 0.97 15.67 -0.91
N SER A 180 1.63 14.53 -0.68
CA SER A 180 3.03 14.32 -1.00
C SER A 180 3.34 12.89 -1.41
N ILE A 181 4.41 12.75 -2.20
CA ILE A 181 5.05 11.47 -2.56
C ILE A 181 6.49 11.54 -2.04
N SER A 182 6.95 10.44 -1.46
CA SER A 182 8.33 10.25 -1.01
C SER A 182 8.88 8.96 -1.60
N GLN A 183 10.21 8.90 -1.73
CA GLN A 183 10.92 7.74 -2.24
C GLN A 183 12.06 7.37 -1.30
N ILE A 184 12.29 6.07 -1.12
CA ILE A 184 13.45 5.54 -0.40
C ILE A 184 14.18 4.57 -1.31
N MET A 185 15.51 4.64 -1.33
CA MET A 185 16.37 3.66 -1.97
C MET A 185 17.33 3.11 -0.92
N LEU A 186 17.40 1.78 -0.76
CA LEU A 186 18.23 1.10 0.24
C LEU A 186 19.15 0.07 -0.40
N TYR A 187 20.29 -0.13 0.24
CA TYR A 187 21.11 -1.32 0.05
C TYR A 187 20.40 -2.55 0.63
N PRO A 188 20.32 -3.66 -0.10
CA PRO A 188 19.99 -4.96 0.48
C PRO A 188 21.15 -5.41 1.37
N SER A 189 20.86 -6.12 2.46
CA SER A 189 21.91 -6.76 3.27
C SER A 189 22.24 -8.13 2.67
N TYR A 190 23.52 -8.43 2.44
CA TYR A 190 23.99 -9.75 1.98
C TYR A 190 24.40 -10.69 3.12
N GLU A 191 24.33 -10.22 4.36
CA GLU A 191 24.61 -11.02 5.55
C GLU A 191 23.49 -12.03 5.85
N ALA A 192 23.81 -13.04 6.66
CA ALA A 192 22.84 -14.08 7.06
C ALA A 192 21.70 -13.51 7.92
N SER A 193 21.99 -12.52 8.78
CA SER A 193 21.02 -11.80 9.60
C SER A 193 20.88 -10.36 9.12
N ILE A 194 19.65 -9.84 9.17
CA ILE A 194 19.41 -8.42 8.89
C ILE A 194 19.47 -7.68 10.22
N ASP A 195 20.54 -6.91 10.45
CA ASP A 195 20.61 -5.96 11.58
C ASP A 195 20.05 -4.60 11.16
N CYS A 196 20.59 -4.03 10.07
CA CYS A 196 20.10 -2.79 9.51
C CYS A 196 20.13 -2.73 7.99
N LEU A 197 19.43 -1.75 7.43
CA LEU A 197 19.46 -1.38 6.02
C LEU A 197 19.73 0.12 5.92
N LEU A 198 20.61 0.51 5.01
CA LEU A 198 21.00 1.89 4.80
C LEU A 198 20.60 2.38 3.42
N GLY A 199 20.38 3.69 3.30
CA GLY A 199 20.17 4.33 2.02
C GLY A 199 19.68 5.76 2.14
N VAL A 200 18.99 6.24 1.13
CA VAL A 200 18.55 7.63 1.02
C VAL A 200 17.03 7.71 1.02
N HIS A 201 16.50 8.63 1.83
CA HIS A 201 15.10 9.05 1.81
C HIS A 201 15.00 10.41 1.12
N ILE A 202 14.19 10.48 0.07
CA ILE A 202 13.85 11.71 -0.66
C ILE A 202 12.39 12.02 -0.38
N GLY A 203 12.13 13.27 -0.02
CA GLY A 203 10.78 13.74 0.28
C GLY A 203 10.76 15.25 0.45
N GLY A 204 9.77 15.74 1.18
CA GLY A 204 9.69 17.15 1.54
C GLY A 204 9.01 17.33 2.89
N PRO A 205 9.29 18.43 3.60
CA PRO A 205 8.63 18.72 4.86
C PRO A 205 7.15 19.01 4.64
N VAL A 206 6.31 18.46 5.51
CA VAL A 206 4.86 18.78 5.54
C VAL A 206 4.64 20.16 6.17
N LYS A 207 5.51 20.56 7.13
CA LYS A 207 5.33 21.77 7.95
C LYS A 207 6.22 22.97 7.56
N ARG A 208 7.40 22.74 6.97
CA ARG A 208 8.45 23.77 6.78
C ARG A 208 8.75 24.07 5.31
N GLY A 209 7.79 24.63 4.60
CA GLY A 209 7.91 24.99 3.19
C GLY A 209 7.95 23.77 2.26
N ARG A 210 7.62 23.94 0.98
CA ARG A 210 7.50 22.83 0.02
C ARG A 210 8.83 22.46 -0.64
N LYS A 211 9.96 22.69 0.04
CA LYS A 211 11.28 22.43 -0.55
C LYS A 211 11.57 20.92 -0.55
N PRO A 212 11.88 20.31 -1.70
CA PRO A 212 12.32 18.92 -1.72
C PRO A 212 13.65 18.79 -0.97
N GLY A 213 13.84 17.64 -0.33
CA GLY A 213 15.02 17.32 0.44
C GLY A 213 15.38 15.84 0.32
N ALA A 214 16.64 15.55 0.66
CA ALA A 214 17.15 14.20 0.77
C ALA A 214 17.88 14.06 2.11
N ALA A 215 17.81 12.88 2.71
CA ALA A 215 18.53 12.54 3.93
C ALA A 215 19.03 11.09 3.86
N ARG A 216 20.20 10.84 4.45
CA ARG A 216 20.64 9.49 4.81
C ARG A 216 19.59 8.88 5.76
N PHE A 217 19.33 7.59 5.57
CA PHE A 217 18.24 6.89 6.23
C PHE A 217 18.68 5.48 6.63
N LEU A 218 18.54 5.20 7.93
CA LEU A 218 18.84 3.90 8.53
C LEU A 218 17.55 3.20 8.93
N GLN A 219 17.47 1.90 8.67
CA GLN A 219 16.41 1.04 9.18
C GLN A 219 16.98 -0.08 10.01
N LYS A 220 16.72 -0.04 11.32
CA LYS A 220 17.12 -1.09 12.25
C LYS A 220 16.02 -2.15 12.36
N TYR A 221 16.34 -3.41 12.10
CA TYR A 221 15.37 -4.51 12.11
C TYR A 221 14.93 -4.84 13.53
N LEU A 222 13.63 -5.04 13.71
CA LEU A 222 13.01 -5.39 14.99
C LEU A 222 12.45 -6.82 15.01
N GLY A 223 12.49 -7.52 13.87
CA GLY A 223 11.90 -8.85 13.71
C GLY A 223 10.55 -8.85 12.98
N SER A 224 10.03 -10.05 12.77
CA SER A 224 8.77 -10.28 12.05
C SER A 224 7.52 -10.02 12.91
N LYS A 225 7.68 -10.01 14.24
CA LYS A 225 6.61 -9.78 15.21
C LYS A 225 7.12 -8.84 16.30
N VAL A 226 6.37 -7.79 16.57
CA VAL A 226 6.66 -6.80 17.62
C VAL A 226 5.36 -6.43 18.33
N ASP A 227 5.45 -5.93 19.56
CA ASP A 227 4.35 -5.15 20.15
C ASP A 227 4.32 -3.79 19.46
N VAL A 228 3.37 -3.63 18.54
CA VAL A 228 3.25 -2.40 17.73
C VAL A 228 2.94 -1.18 18.59
N LYS A 229 2.20 -1.32 19.70
CA LYS A 229 1.88 -0.19 20.58
C LYS A 229 3.12 0.27 21.32
N LEU A 230 3.88 -0.69 21.86
CA LEU A 230 5.16 -0.39 22.51
C LEU A 230 6.14 0.22 21.52
N ALA A 231 6.31 -0.35 20.33
CA ALA A 231 7.19 0.18 19.29
C ALA A 231 6.79 1.61 18.87
N LEU A 232 5.50 1.86 18.62
CA LEU A 232 5.01 3.21 18.30
C LEU A 232 5.20 4.20 19.45
N SER A 233 5.16 3.77 20.71
CA SER A 233 5.42 4.64 21.87
C SER A 233 6.86 5.13 21.94
N GLN A 234 7.78 4.40 21.30
CA GLN A 234 9.18 4.78 21.17
C GLN A 234 9.40 5.71 19.97
N CYS A 235 8.50 5.81 19.01
CA CYS A 235 8.63 6.74 17.89
C CYS A 235 8.41 8.21 18.32
N GLY A 236 9.11 9.13 17.66
CA GLY A 236 9.17 10.52 18.10
C GLY A 236 10.22 11.33 17.36
N LEU A 237 10.24 12.63 17.66
CA LEU A 237 11.38 13.50 17.42
C LEU A 237 12.31 13.47 18.63
N PHE A 238 13.60 13.45 18.35
CA PHE A 238 14.67 13.36 19.33
C PHE A 238 15.72 14.42 19.02
N ASP A 239 16.33 14.93 20.08
CA ASP A 239 17.62 15.59 20.00
C ASP A 239 18.72 14.57 19.63
N PRO A 240 19.75 14.95 18.84
CA PRO A 240 20.82 14.02 18.47
C PRO A 240 21.45 13.32 19.67
N GLU A 241 21.61 14.01 20.80
CA GLU A 241 22.19 13.48 22.04
C GLU A 241 21.36 12.33 22.67
N GLU A 242 20.09 12.18 22.29
CA GLU A 242 19.21 11.09 22.75
C GLU A 242 19.33 9.81 21.89
N ILE A 243 20.09 9.86 20.79
CA ILE A 243 20.24 8.78 19.82
C ILE A 243 21.62 8.12 19.96
N ASP A 244 21.68 6.80 19.74
CA ASP A 244 22.94 6.06 19.71
C ASP A 244 23.92 6.73 18.73
N PRO A 245 25.15 7.10 19.17
CA PRO A 245 26.13 7.75 18.32
C PRO A 245 26.41 7.01 17.02
N LYS A 246 26.39 5.67 17.04
CA LYS A 246 26.59 4.87 15.82
C LYS A 246 25.47 5.09 14.79
N ILE A 247 24.24 5.34 15.25
CA ILE A 247 23.14 5.67 14.35
C ILE A 247 23.36 7.06 13.77
N LEU A 248 23.80 8.04 14.58
CA LEU A 248 24.07 9.41 14.14
C LEU A 248 25.12 9.46 13.04
N ASP A 249 26.22 8.70 13.20
CA ASP A 249 27.28 8.60 12.20
C ASP A 249 26.74 8.11 10.85
N LEU A 250 25.83 7.14 10.88
CA LEU A 250 25.23 6.55 9.67
C LEU A 250 24.17 7.45 9.00
N ILE A 251 23.50 8.33 9.75
CA ILE A 251 22.44 9.21 9.21
C ILE A 251 22.87 10.67 9.04
N GLY A 252 24.10 11.02 9.39
CA GLY A 252 24.66 12.35 9.19
C GLY A 252 24.52 12.77 7.73
N ASN A 253 24.20 14.02 7.42
CA ASN A 253 24.00 14.49 6.03
C ASN A 253 25.17 15.32 5.50
N GLU A 254 26.36 15.13 6.10
CA GLU A 254 27.56 15.83 5.67
C GLU A 254 28.05 15.30 4.32
N VAL A 255 28.27 16.24 3.40
CA VAL A 255 28.86 15.99 2.08
C VAL A 255 30.24 16.64 2.10
N HIS A 256 31.28 15.82 2.18
CA HIS A 256 32.67 16.28 2.24
C HIS A 256 33.26 16.44 0.84
N ALA A 257 34.03 17.51 0.64
CA ALA A 257 34.80 17.68 -0.59
C ALA A 257 35.73 16.47 -0.83
N PRO A 258 35.94 16.02 -2.09
CA PRO A 258 35.54 16.66 -3.34
C PRO A 258 34.10 16.34 -3.81
N TRP A 259 33.33 15.59 -3.02
CA TRP A 259 32.00 15.15 -3.39
C TRP A 259 31.00 16.31 -3.31
N SER A 260 30.05 16.33 -4.25
CA SER A 260 28.96 17.31 -4.33
C SER A 260 27.58 16.65 -4.28
N VAL A 261 27.55 15.33 -4.08
CA VAL A 261 26.35 14.49 -4.06
C VAL A 261 26.20 13.85 -2.68
N LEU A 262 24.97 13.79 -2.17
CA LEU A 262 24.66 13.06 -0.95
C LEU A 262 24.64 11.56 -1.24
N GLU A 263 25.71 10.88 -0.83
CA GLU A 263 25.87 9.43 -0.96
C GLU A 263 25.79 8.76 0.40
N VAL A 264 25.51 7.46 0.41
CA VAL A 264 25.46 6.63 1.62
C VAL A 264 26.36 5.44 1.39
N ASP A 265 27.30 5.23 2.31
CA ASP A 265 28.19 4.08 2.27
C ASP A 265 27.43 2.81 2.64
N GLU A 266 27.74 1.73 1.93
CA GLU A 266 27.29 0.39 2.31
C GLU A 266 28.11 -0.06 3.52
N THR A 267 27.43 -0.59 4.54
CA THR A 267 28.08 -1.18 5.74
C THR A 267 28.47 -2.62 5.51
#